data_AF-A0A173V2G9-F1
#
_entry.id   AF-A0A173V2G9-F1
#
_cell.length_a   1.000
_cell.length_b   1.000
_cell.length_c   1.000
_cell.angle_alpha   90.00
_cell.angle_beta   90.00
_cell.angle_gamma   90.00
#
_symmetry.space_group_name_H-M   'P 1'
#
loop_
_entity.id
_entity.type
_entity.pdbx_description
1 polymer ?
#
loop_
_entity_poly.entity_id
_entity_poly.type
_entity_poly.pdbx_seq_one_letter_code
_entity_poly.pdbx_strand_id
1 'polypeptide(L)'
;MKKILSVFLMSFIVFALSACNADVVKIEDYEWEMRTVMSNDTESAQYQDELVVAVGEADELYPDAEIVDMTLTAKDGEITITDTTNGKTYNGTYEVMQKTPKGTDYEIIIDGVNGYATVAPTEYYDGSEIPTLPINIDGYSLYFIPNES
;
A
#
# COMPACT_ATOMS: atom_id res chain seq x y z
N MET A 1 -13.92 59.06 -5.18
CA MET A 1 -13.61 57.75 -4.54
C MET A 1 -14.35 56.66 -5.30
N LYS A 2 -13.76 56.05 -6.34
CA LYS A 2 -14.45 54.99 -7.13
C LYS A 2 -13.52 54.04 -7.88
N LYS A 3 -12.23 54.40 -8.05
CA LYS A 3 -11.24 53.57 -8.78
C LYS A 3 -10.33 52.73 -7.87
N ILE A 4 -10.37 52.96 -6.56
CA ILE A 4 -9.49 52.28 -5.58
C ILE A 4 -10.14 51.00 -5.01
N LEU A 5 -11.45 50.85 -5.16
CA LEU A 5 -12.20 49.69 -4.65
C LEU A 5 -12.05 48.45 -5.55
N SER A 6 -11.74 48.64 -6.83
CA SER A 6 -11.67 47.55 -7.82
C SER A 6 -10.37 46.76 -7.75
N VAL A 7 -9.28 47.35 -7.25
CA VAL A 7 -7.95 46.69 -7.20
C VAL A 7 -7.83 45.78 -5.97
N PHE A 8 -8.47 46.14 -4.86
CA PHE A 8 -8.51 45.28 -3.67
C PHE A 8 -9.39 44.03 -3.85
N LEU A 9 -10.43 44.10 -4.68
CA LEU A 9 -11.33 42.97 -4.92
C LEU A 9 -10.71 41.92 -5.87
N MET A 10 -9.80 42.33 -6.77
CA MET A 10 -9.12 41.41 -7.68
C MET A 10 -7.97 40.64 -7.00
N SER A 11 -7.37 41.22 -5.94
CA SER A 11 -6.24 40.61 -5.21
C SER A 11 -6.65 39.51 -4.22
N PHE A 12 -7.95 39.41 -3.88
CA PHE A 12 -8.44 38.41 -2.92
C PHE A 12 -8.83 37.07 -3.59
N ILE A 13 -9.01 37.06 -4.92
CA ILE A 13 -9.47 35.88 -5.66
C ILE A 13 -8.32 34.92 -5.98
N VAL A 14 -7.06 35.37 -5.92
CA VAL A 14 -5.88 34.54 -6.26
C VAL A 14 -5.48 33.60 -5.12
N PHE A 15 -6.03 33.75 -3.91
CA PHE A 15 -5.72 32.89 -2.76
C PHE A 15 -6.64 31.67 -2.59
N ALA A 16 -7.67 31.52 -3.42
CA ALA A 16 -8.67 30.45 -3.27
C ALA A 16 -8.31 29.12 -3.99
N LEU A 17 -7.13 29.00 -4.59
CA LEU A 17 -6.66 27.76 -5.25
C LEU A 17 -5.73 26.92 -4.36
N SER A 18 -5.55 27.28 -3.10
CA SER A 18 -4.75 26.48 -2.17
C SER A 18 -5.65 25.49 -1.44
N ALA A 19 -5.36 24.20 -1.60
CA ALA A 19 -5.93 23.04 -0.91
C ALA A 19 -7.10 22.30 -1.60
N CYS A 20 -6.81 21.68 -2.74
CA CYS A 20 -7.16 20.26 -2.91
C CYS A 20 -5.90 19.42 -2.64
N ASN A 21 -5.32 19.54 -1.45
CA ASN A 21 -4.47 18.48 -0.92
C ASN A 21 -5.43 17.56 -0.18
N ALA A 22 -6.22 16.77 -0.92
CA ALA A 22 -6.82 15.60 -0.31
C ALA A 22 -5.66 14.80 0.28
N ASP A 23 -5.72 14.45 1.57
CA ASP A 23 -4.69 13.64 2.18
C ASP A 23 -4.72 12.30 1.44
N VAL A 24 -3.69 12.05 0.65
CA VAL A 24 -3.57 10.82 -0.14
C VAL A 24 -3.06 9.76 0.81
N VAL A 25 -3.71 8.60 0.79
CA VAL A 25 -3.38 7.48 1.66
C VAL A 25 -1.89 7.13 1.59
N LYS A 26 -1.30 6.87 2.74
CA LYS A 26 0.13 6.57 2.94
C LYS A 26 0.32 5.22 3.59
N ILE A 27 1.51 4.66 3.41
CA ILE A 27 1.92 3.41 4.05
C ILE A 27 1.92 3.51 5.59
N GLU A 28 2.09 4.70 6.15
CA GLU A 28 2.09 4.94 7.60
C GLU A 28 0.68 5.06 8.19
N ASP A 29 -0.37 5.17 7.37
CA ASP A 29 -1.73 5.44 7.86
C ASP A 29 -2.35 4.22 8.56
N TYR A 30 -1.79 3.03 8.37
CA TYR A 30 -2.29 1.77 8.92
C TYR A 30 -1.15 0.88 9.42
N GLU A 31 -1.46 0.04 10.40
CA GLU A 31 -0.78 -1.25 10.53
C GLU A 31 -1.41 -2.19 9.52
N TRP A 32 -0.59 -2.99 8.85
CA TRP A 32 -1.01 -3.79 7.71
C TRP A 32 -0.95 -5.27 8.05
N GLU A 33 -1.95 -6.03 7.64
CA GLU A 33 -2.01 -7.49 7.73
C GLU A 33 -1.96 -8.12 6.34
N MET A 34 -1.17 -9.18 6.20
CA MET A 34 -1.00 -9.88 4.93
C MET A 34 -2.26 -10.70 4.62
N ARG A 35 -2.72 -10.62 3.36
CA ARG A 35 -3.81 -11.46 2.86
C ARG A 35 -3.31 -12.57 1.95
N THR A 36 -2.42 -12.25 1.01
CA THR A 36 -1.83 -13.24 0.11
C THR A 36 -0.37 -12.95 -0.22
N VAL A 37 0.36 -14.02 -0.51
CA VAL A 37 1.66 -13.99 -1.18
C VAL A 37 1.56 -14.80 -2.46
N MET A 38 1.94 -14.18 -3.58
CA MET A 38 1.92 -14.78 -4.91
C MET A 38 3.33 -14.80 -5.50
N SER A 39 3.73 -15.93 -6.09
CA SER A 39 4.93 -16.02 -6.90
C SER A 39 4.72 -15.32 -8.24
N ASN A 40 5.71 -14.53 -8.68
CA ASN A 40 5.70 -13.92 -10.01
C ASN A 40 6.24 -14.89 -11.08
N ASP A 41 6.67 -16.10 -10.72
CA ASP A 41 7.11 -17.14 -11.66
C ASP A 41 5.93 -17.84 -12.34
N THR A 42 5.36 -17.15 -13.33
CA THR A 42 4.24 -17.66 -14.13
C THR A 42 4.57 -18.87 -15.00
N GLU A 43 5.86 -19.19 -15.23
CA GLU A 43 6.25 -20.34 -16.06
C GLU A 43 6.20 -21.66 -15.28
N SER A 44 6.32 -21.58 -13.95
CA SER A 44 6.31 -22.74 -13.06
C SER A 44 4.90 -23.29 -12.77
N ALA A 45 3.86 -22.49 -12.99
CA ALA A 45 2.48 -22.82 -12.64
C ALA A 45 1.66 -23.30 -13.84
N GLN A 46 0.91 -24.38 -13.66
CA GLN A 46 -0.08 -24.85 -14.64
C GLN A 46 -1.40 -24.09 -14.53
N TYR A 47 -1.73 -23.63 -13.32
CA TYR A 47 -2.94 -22.88 -13.01
C TYR A 47 -2.60 -21.63 -12.17
N GLN A 48 -3.41 -20.57 -12.28
CA GLN A 48 -3.11 -19.28 -11.62
C GLN A 48 -3.17 -19.35 -10.10
N ASP A 49 -3.99 -20.24 -9.54
CA ASP A 49 -4.09 -20.52 -8.11
C ASP A 49 -2.82 -21.15 -7.54
N GLU A 50 -2.06 -21.92 -8.33
CA GLU A 50 -0.75 -22.45 -7.92
C GLU A 50 0.31 -21.35 -7.69
N LEU A 51 0.06 -20.13 -8.18
CA LEU A 51 0.94 -18.99 -7.90
C LEU A 51 0.73 -18.46 -6.49
N VAL A 52 -0.41 -18.70 -5.84
CA VAL A 52 -0.65 -18.28 -4.45
C VAL A 52 0.04 -19.25 -3.51
N VAL A 53 1.17 -18.81 -2.95
CA VAL A 53 2.03 -19.66 -2.11
C VAL A 53 1.67 -19.55 -0.63
N ALA A 54 1.07 -18.42 -0.21
CA ALA A 54 0.61 -18.24 1.16
C ALA A 54 -0.62 -17.32 1.25
N VAL A 55 -1.40 -17.52 2.32
CA VAL A 55 -2.59 -16.76 2.68
C VAL A 55 -2.52 -16.35 4.16
N GLY A 56 -3.11 -15.20 4.51
CA GLY A 56 -3.17 -14.72 5.90
C GLY A 56 -4.12 -15.55 6.77
N GLU A 57 -5.17 -16.09 6.15
CA GLU A 57 -6.20 -16.90 6.80
C GLU A 57 -6.62 -18.04 5.87
N ALA A 58 -7.24 -19.09 6.41
CA ALA A 58 -7.73 -20.20 5.59
C ALA A 58 -8.71 -19.71 4.51
N ASP A 59 -8.42 -20.01 3.25
CA ASP A 59 -9.20 -19.59 2.09
C ASP A 59 -9.64 -20.83 1.29
N GLU A 60 -10.95 -20.96 1.01
CA GLU A 60 -11.49 -22.06 0.21
C GLU A 60 -11.01 -22.04 -1.25
N LEU A 61 -10.61 -20.87 -1.75
CA LEU A 61 -10.04 -20.71 -3.09
C LEU A 61 -8.60 -21.23 -3.17
N TYR A 62 -7.88 -21.24 -2.04
CA TYR A 62 -6.47 -21.64 -1.97
C TYR A 62 -6.25 -22.65 -0.83
N PRO A 63 -6.90 -23.84 -0.88
CA PRO A 63 -6.90 -24.79 0.22
C PRO A 63 -5.52 -25.39 0.52
N ASP A 64 -4.60 -25.33 -0.44
CA ASP A 64 -3.24 -25.87 -0.34
C ASP A 64 -2.18 -24.79 -0.03
N ALA A 65 -2.57 -23.51 0.05
CA ALA A 65 -1.64 -22.42 0.37
C ALA A 65 -1.23 -22.44 1.85
N GLU A 66 0.00 -22.04 2.14
CA GLU A 66 0.48 -21.94 3.52
C GLU A 66 -0.23 -20.81 4.27
N ILE A 67 -0.67 -21.06 5.50
CA ILE A 67 -1.24 -20.01 6.34
C ILE A 67 -0.10 -19.30 7.08
N VAL A 68 0.09 -18.02 6.78
CA VAL A 68 1.16 -17.19 7.35
C VAL A 68 0.55 -15.96 8.01
N ASP A 69 0.76 -15.79 9.31
CA ASP A 69 0.40 -14.57 10.02
C ASP A 69 1.57 -13.58 9.91
N MET A 70 1.37 -12.57 9.06
CA MET A 70 2.37 -11.57 8.73
C MET A 70 1.78 -10.18 8.81
N THR A 71 2.47 -9.29 9.54
CA THR A 71 2.09 -7.88 9.69
C THR A 71 3.20 -6.97 9.19
N LEU A 72 2.82 -5.75 8.79
CA LEU A 72 3.74 -4.72 8.34
C LEU A 72 3.41 -3.40 9.04
N THR A 73 4.45 -2.76 9.58
CA THR A 73 4.38 -1.40 10.11
C THR A 73 5.38 -0.52 9.39
N ALA A 74 5.01 0.73 9.16
CA ALA A 74 5.87 1.71 8.51
C ALA A 74 5.82 3.02 9.27
N LYS A 75 6.99 3.61 9.52
CA LYS A 75 7.08 4.89 10.24
C LYS A 75 8.43 5.56 9.98
N ASP A 76 8.40 6.87 9.76
CA ASP A 76 9.60 7.71 9.67
C ASP A 76 10.65 7.19 8.65
N GLY A 77 10.19 6.56 7.55
CA GLY A 77 11.04 5.98 6.51
C GLY A 77 11.53 4.55 6.78
N GLU A 78 11.18 3.96 7.92
CA GLU A 78 11.52 2.58 8.29
C GLU A 78 10.30 1.66 8.12
N ILE A 79 10.52 0.48 7.55
CA ILE A 79 9.50 -0.57 7.39
C ILE A 79 9.91 -1.81 8.18
N THR A 80 8.96 -2.41 8.89
CA THR A 80 9.15 -3.65 9.64
C THR A 80 8.05 -4.63 9.25
N ILE A 81 8.46 -5.80 8.75
CA ILE A 81 7.57 -6.93 8.49
C ILE A 81 7.81 -7.99 9.55
N THR A 82 6.77 -8.42 10.25
CA THR A 82 6.83 -9.48 11.26
C THR A 82 6.03 -10.68 10.80
N ASP A 83 6.70 -11.82 10.64
CA ASP A 83 6.11 -13.13 10.41
C ASP A 83 6.02 -13.85 11.77
N THR A 84 4.82 -13.90 12.35
CA THR A 84 4.61 -14.51 13.67
C THR A 84 4.56 -16.03 13.56
N THR A 85 4.22 -16.59 12.40
CA THR A 85 4.20 -18.04 12.14
C THR A 85 5.57 -18.67 12.38
N ASN A 86 6.65 -17.99 11.99
CA ASN A 86 8.02 -18.47 12.20
C ASN A 86 8.88 -17.59 13.13
N GLY A 87 8.32 -16.50 13.67
CA GLY A 87 8.98 -15.61 14.62
C GLY A 87 10.10 -14.77 14.01
N LYS A 88 10.08 -14.53 12.71
CA LYS A 88 11.06 -13.69 12.01
C LYS A 88 10.56 -12.26 11.86
N THR A 89 11.50 -11.33 11.85
CA THR A 89 11.27 -9.93 11.56
C THR A 89 12.24 -9.49 10.49
N TYR A 90 11.71 -8.82 9.47
CA TYR A 90 12.46 -8.24 8.36
C TYR A 90 12.38 -6.73 8.47
N ASN A 91 13.54 -6.07 8.41
CA ASN A 91 13.62 -4.62 8.53
C ASN A 91 14.05 -4.01 7.20
N GLY A 92 13.60 -2.80 6.96
CA GLY A 92 13.89 -2.11 5.73
C GLY A 92 13.66 -0.62 5.81
N THR A 93 13.75 0.01 4.65
CA THR A 93 13.42 1.42 4.45
C THR A 93 12.43 1.58 3.31
N TYR A 94 11.70 2.70 3.30
CA TYR A 94 10.87 3.11 2.17
C TYR A 94 11.06 4.58 1.85
N GLU A 95 10.95 4.93 0.57
CA GLU A 95 10.97 6.30 0.07
C GLU A 95 9.81 6.53 -0.89
N VAL A 96 9.19 7.71 -0.82
CA VAL A 96 8.12 8.10 -1.74
C VAL A 96 8.72 8.32 -3.14
N MET A 97 8.25 7.55 -4.12
CA MET A 97 8.58 7.77 -5.53
C MET A 97 7.68 8.83 -6.15
N GLN A 98 6.37 8.67 -5.98
CA GLN A 98 5.37 9.60 -6.51
C GLN A 98 4.04 9.51 -5.75
N LYS A 99 3.26 10.59 -5.83
CA LYS A 99 1.87 10.61 -5.38
C LYS A 99 0.95 10.56 -6.59
N THR A 100 0.00 9.64 -6.58
CA THR A 100 -1.07 9.53 -7.58
C THR A 100 -2.33 10.25 -7.08
N PRO A 101 -3.37 10.43 -7.91
CA PRO A 101 -4.62 11.04 -7.45
C PRO A 101 -5.34 10.26 -6.33
N LYS A 102 -5.10 8.95 -6.21
CA LYS A 102 -5.77 8.06 -5.25
C LYS A 102 -4.82 7.41 -4.23
N GLY A 103 -3.50 7.46 -4.43
CA GLY A 103 -2.55 6.69 -3.63
C GLY A 103 -1.11 7.18 -3.71
N THR A 104 -0.20 6.47 -3.05
CA THR A 104 1.22 6.80 -3.02
C THR A 104 2.05 5.59 -3.44
N ASP A 105 3.01 5.79 -4.34
CA ASP A 105 3.96 4.77 -4.78
C ASP A 105 5.29 4.96 -4.05
N TYR A 106 5.88 3.84 -3.65
CA TYR A 106 7.09 3.77 -2.84
C TYR A 106 8.12 2.85 -3.47
N GLU A 107 9.38 3.23 -3.33
CA GLU A 107 10.50 2.30 -3.41
C GLU A 107 10.74 1.77 -1.99
N ILE A 108 10.98 0.47 -1.86
CA ILE A 108 11.29 -0.16 -0.58
C ILE A 108 12.58 -0.97 -0.69
N ILE A 109 13.28 -1.10 0.43
CA ILE A 109 14.46 -1.95 0.54
C ILE A 109 14.31 -2.78 1.80
N ILE A 110 14.17 -4.10 1.67
CA ILE A 110 14.03 -5.02 2.81
C ILE A 110 15.20 -6.00 2.75
N ASP A 111 15.99 -6.08 3.83
CA ASP A 111 17.20 -6.91 3.90
C ASP A 111 18.16 -6.75 2.70
N GLY A 112 18.22 -5.54 2.14
CA GLY A 112 19.05 -5.20 0.98
C GLY A 112 18.46 -5.57 -0.39
N VAL A 113 17.23 -6.10 -0.44
CA VAL A 113 16.50 -6.37 -1.68
C VAL A 113 15.56 -5.21 -1.99
N ASN A 114 15.66 -4.69 -3.21
CA ASN A 114 14.80 -3.61 -3.69
C ASN A 114 13.43 -4.15 -4.10
N GLY A 115 12.39 -3.40 -3.79
CA GLY A 115 11.02 -3.67 -4.20
C GLY A 115 10.21 -2.40 -4.41
N TYR A 116 8.96 -2.56 -4.81
CA TYR A 116 8.03 -1.47 -5.04
C TYR A 116 6.72 -1.72 -4.31
N ALA A 117 6.18 -0.68 -3.69
CA ALA A 117 4.93 -0.74 -2.97
C ALA A 117 3.98 0.38 -3.43
N THR A 118 2.69 0.10 -3.47
CA THR A 118 1.67 1.11 -3.76
C THR A 118 0.61 1.05 -2.69
N VAL A 119 0.25 2.20 -2.12
CA VAL A 119 -0.89 2.30 -1.21
C VAL A 119 -2.01 3.04 -1.93
N ALA A 120 -3.16 2.39 -2.11
CA ALA A 120 -4.34 3.01 -2.73
C ALA A 120 -5.64 2.33 -2.27
N PRO A 121 -6.80 3.04 -2.30
CA PRO A 121 -8.09 2.41 -2.15
C PRO A 121 -8.39 1.42 -3.27
N THR A 122 -8.89 0.24 -2.91
CA THR A 122 -9.45 -0.76 -3.82
C THR A 122 -10.96 -0.78 -3.64
N GLU A 123 -11.68 -0.56 -4.74
CA GLU A 123 -13.15 -0.61 -4.78
C GLU A 123 -13.60 -2.07 -4.98
N TYR A 124 -14.43 -2.56 -4.07
CA TYR A 124 -15.02 -3.91 -4.13
C TYR A 124 -16.40 -3.88 -4.80
N TYR A 125 -16.93 -5.05 -5.14
CA TYR A 125 -18.21 -5.19 -5.86
C TYR A 125 -19.42 -4.59 -5.12
N ASP A 126 -19.35 -4.47 -3.79
CA ASP A 126 -20.38 -3.85 -2.97
C ASP A 126 -20.27 -2.31 -2.92
N GLY A 127 -19.26 -1.74 -3.60
CA GLY A 127 -18.95 -0.32 -3.64
C GLY A 127 -18.15 0.18 -2.43
N SER A 128 -17.72 -0.71 -1.53
CA SER A 128 -16.79 -0.34 -0.47
C SER A 128 -15.40 -0.05 -1.04
N GLU A 129 -14.71 0.95 -0.50
CA GLU A 129 -13.30 1.24 -0.81
C GLU A 129 -12.47 0.92 0.43
N ILE A 130 -11.58 -0.07 0.33
CA ILE A 130 -10.63 -0.41 1.40
C ILE A 130 -9.22 -0.10 0.91
N PRO A 131 -8.38 0.61 1.67
CA PRO A 131 -6.97 0.78 1.36
C PRO A 131 -6.27 -0.57 1.21
N THR A 132 -5.33 -0.66 0.28
CA THR A 132 -4.54 -1.88 0.08
C THR A 132 -3.09 -1.50 -0.16
N LEU A 133 -2.19 -2.41 0.19
CA LEU A 133 -0.76 -2.28 0.05
C LEU A 133 -0.19 -3.51 -0.66
N PRO A 134 -0.25 -3.56 -2.00
CA PRO A 134 0.56 -4.49 -2.79
C PRO A 134 2.05 -4.12 -2.72
N ILE A 135 2.90 -5.12 -2.57
CA ILE A 135 4.36 -5.04 -2.59
C ILE A 135 4.92 -6.06 -3.57
N ASN A 136 5.77 -5.61 -4.50
CA ASN A 136 6.54 -6.48 -5.37
C ASN A 136 8.00 -6.50 -4.92
N ILE A 137 8.50 -7.66 -4.50
CA ILE A 137 9.88 -7.82 -4.01
C ILE A 137 10.35 -9.26 -4.21
N ASP A 138 11.62 -9.43 -4.62
CA ASP A 138 12.28 -10.73 -4.79
C ASP A 138 11.51 -11.79 -5.62
N GLY A 139 10.78 -11.35 -6.65
CA GLY A 139 9.98 -12.27 -7.47
C GLY A 139 8.65 -12.70 -6.83
N TYR A 140 8.22 -12.05 -5.76
CA TYR A 140 6.92 -12.24 -5.13
C TYR A 140 6.10 -10.95 -5.14
N SER A 141 4.78 -11.13 -5.13
CA SER A 141 3.78 -10.11 -4.88
C SER A 141 3.10 -10.39 -3.53
N LEU A 142 3.30 -9.52 -2.55
CA LEU A 142 2.62 -9.58 -1.26
C LEU A 142 1.45 -8.59 -1.30
N TYR A 143 0.31 -8.98 -0.74
CA TYR A 143 -0.87 -8.13 -0.68
C TYR A 143 -1.32 -7.95 0.76
N PHE A 144 -1.36 -6.70 1.20
CA PHE A 144 -1.78 -6.34 2.55
C PHE A 144 -3.04 -5.49 2.57
N ILE A 145 -3.81 -5.60 3.66
CA ILE A 145 -4.94 -4.74 4.00
C ILE A 145 -4.73 -4.12 5.40
N PRO A 146 -5.46 -3.06 5.77
CA PRO A 146 -5.43 -2.53 7.13
C PRO A 146 -5.79 -3.60 8.15
N ASN A 147 -4.97 -3.72 9.19
CA ASN A 147 -5.28 -4.54 10.35
C ASN A 147 -6.40 -3.85 11.16
N GLU A 148 -7.52 -4.55 11.37
CA GLU A 148 -8.69 -4.03 12.09
C GLU A 148 -8.60 -4.16 13.62
N SER A 149 -7.46 -4.60 14.17
CA SER A 149 -7.27 -4.93 15.60
C SER A 149 -7.59 -3.82 16.60
#